data_AF-A0A2V1BF12-F1
#
_entry.id   AF-A0A2V1BF12-F1
#
_cell.length_a   1.000
_cell.length_b   1.000
_cell.length_c   1.000
_cell.angle_alpha   90.00
_cell.angle_beta   90.00
_cell.angle_gamma   90.00
#
_symmetry.space_group_name_H-M   'P 1'
#
loop_
_entity.id
_entity.type
_entity.pdbx_description
1 polymer ?
#
loop_
_entity_poly.entity_id
_entity_poly.type
_entity_poly.pdbx_seq_one_letter_code
_entity_poly.pdbx_strand_id
1 'polypeptide(L)'
;DLDVLVCATGFHTTSPPPFPVIGRNGLTLAERWRPFPETYLSVSVDGFPNHFMMLGFNGGTGSGSLTSILEAQGDYIVKCLRKIQKERYLTMEPKIKLVKDFSVFIQTYFQNTVYMDSCKSWYCSTVDGTSRVTALWPGTPRWEDFIYERVDENAFSWFGNGSSMTNSVELGDPAWYLEPSQVSKP
;
A
#
# COMPACT_ATOMS: atom_id res chain seq x y z
N ASP A 1 5.27 -28.45 -41.45
CA ASP A 1 5.13 -29.11 -40.14
C ASP A 1 6.11 -28.56 -39.14
N LEU A 2 5.66 -28.41 -37.90
CA LEU A 2 6.49 -28.10 -36.74
C LEU A 2 6.41 -29.29 -35.80
N ASP A 3 7.54 -29.72 -35.24
CA ASP A 3 7.55 -30.83 -34.27
C ASP A 3 7.08 -30.37 -32.88
N VAL A 4 7.38 -29.11 -32.51
CA VAL A 4 6.99 -28.49 -31.23
C VAL A 4 6.78 -26.98 -31.41
N LEU A 5 5.75 -26.42 -30.77
CA LEU A 5 5.50 -24.98 -30.66
C LEU A 5 5.56 -24.55 -29.18
N VAL A 6 6.38 -23.53 -28.89
CA VAL A 6 6.48 -22.92 -27.56
C VAL A 6 5.99 -21.48 -27.63
N CYS A 7 4.90 -21.17 -26.91
CA CYS A 7 4.32 -19.83 -26.86
C CYS A 7 4.86 -19.04 -25.65
N ALA A 8 5.89 -18.21 -25.89
CA ALA A 8 6.46 -17.31 -24.89
C ALA A 8 5.84 -15.90 -24.95
N THR A 9 4.51 -15.80 -24.82
CA THR A 9 3.73 -14.57 -25.08
C THR A 9 3.73 -13.53 -23.94
N GLY A 10 4.40 -13.82 -22.83
CA GLY A 10 4.47 -12.92 -21.68
C GLY A 10 3.22 -12.95 -20.79
N PHE A 11 2.90 -11.81 -20.16
CA PHE A 11 1.84 -11.68 -19.15
C PHE A 11 0.94 -10.45 -19.41
N HIS A 12 -0.30 -10.52 -18.93
CA HIS A 12 -1.18 -9.36 -18.84
C HIS A 12 -0.89 -8.58 -17.55
N THR A 13 -0.18 -7.46 -17.68
CA THR A 13 0.32 -6.66 -16.54
C THR A 13 -0.61 -5.52 -16.11
N THR A 14 -1.72 -5.31 -16.82
CA THR A 14 -2.62 -4.17 -16.63
C THR A 14 -4.05 -4.53 -16.22
N SER A 15 -4.29 -5.79 -15.86
CA SER A 15 -5.63 -6.25 -15.49
C SER A 15 -5.92 -6.05 -14.00
N PRO A 16 -7.15 -5.67 -13.62
CA PRO A 16 -7.59 -5.77 -12.24
C PRO A 16 -7.57 -7.22 -11.74
N PRO A 17 -7.65 -7.46 -10.42
CA PRO A 17 -7.80 -8.81 -9.88
C PRO A 17 -8.93 -9.58 -10.58
N PRO A 18 -8.81 -10.90 -10.76
CA PRO A 18 -9.82 -11.71 -11.45
C PRO A 18 -11.13 -11.89 -10.65
N PHE A 19 -11.19 -11.30 -9.46
CA PHE A 19 -12.33 -11.30 -8.56
C PHE A 19 -12.77 -9.85 -8.26
N PRO A 20 -14.06 -9.62 -7.97
CA PRO A 20 -14.55 -8.29 -7.67
C PRO A 20 -13.98 -7.79 -6.34
N VAL A 21 -13.35 -6.62 -6.39
CA VAL A 21 -13.01 -5.81 -5.22
C VAL A 21 -13.93 -4.60 -5.25
N ILE A 22 -14.78 -4.47 -4.23
CA ILE A 22 -15.83 -3.44 -4.15
C ILE A 22 -15.47 -2.47 -3.03
N GLY A 23 -15.34 -1.19 -3.38
CA GLY A 23 -15.06 -0.09 -2.48
C GLY A 23 -16.33 0.62 -2.02
N ARG A 24 -16.17 1.88 -1.62
CA ARG A 24 -17.27 2.75 -1.21
C ARG A 24 -18.29 2.93 -2.33
N ASN A 25 -19.56 3.05 -1.94
CA ASN A 25 -20.68 3.31 -2.85
C ASN A 25 -20.82 2.28 -4.00
N GLY A 26 -20.33 1.06 -3.82
CA GLY A 26 -20.41 0.00 -4.82
C GLY A 26 -19.39 0.10 -5.96
N LEU A 27 -18.44 1.05 -5.90
CA LEU A 27 -17.42 1.22 -6.93
C LEU A 27 -16.50 -0.01 -7.00
N THR A 28 -16.42 -0.68 -8.14
CA THR A 28 -15.48 -1.79 -8.31
C THR A 28 -14.08 -1.28 -8.66
N LEU A 29 -13.04 -2.01 -8.26
CA LEU A 29 -11.66 -1.67 -8.58
C LEU A 29 -11.40 -1.68 -10.10
N ALA A 30 -12.09 -2.57 -10.82
CA ALA A 30 -12.06 -2.64 -12.28
C ALA A 30 -12.63 -1.37 -12.93
N GLU A 31 -13.69 -0.78 -12.36
CA GLU A 31 -14.23 0.51 -12.82
C GLU A 31 -13.30 1.66 -12.45
N ARG A 32 -12.76 1.69 -11.22
CA ARG A 32 -11.86 2.74 -10.73
C ARG A 32 -10.59 2.87 -11.57
N TRP A 33 -10.10 1.77 -12.14
CA TRP A 33 -8.87 1.75 -12.95
C TRP A 33 -9.08 1.98 -14.44
N ARG A 34 -10.29 2.36 -14.86
CA ARG A 34 -10.53 2.82 -16.24
C ARG A 34 -10.37 4.34 -16.36
N PRO A 35 -9.80 4.84 -17.48
CA PRO A 35 -9.14 4.10 -18.56
C PRO A 35 -7.70 3.67 -18.19
N PHE A 36 -7.09 4.34 -17.21
CA PHE A 36 -5.77 4.00 -16.67
C PHE A 36 -5.86 3.74 -15.18
N PRO A 37 -5.09 2.77 -14.67
CA PRO A 37 -5.02 2.54 -13.25
C PRO A 37 -4.32 3.71 -12.55
N GLU A 38 -4.88 4.08 -11.41
CA GLU A 38 -4.30 5.07 -10.51
C GLU A 38 -4.25 4.46 -9.12
N THR A 39 -3.11 4.63 -8.47
CA THR A 39 -2.85 4.15 -7.12
C THR A 39 -2.20 5.29 -6.34
N TYR A 40 -2.38 5.31 -5.03
CA TYR A 40 -1.46 6.00 -4.18
C TYR A 40 -0.27 5.07 -3.96
N LEU A 41 0.79 5.35 -4.71
CA LEU A 41 2.11 4.82 -4.48
C LEU A 41 2.23 3.30 -4.53
N SER A 42 1.47 2.67 -5.44
CA SER A 42 1.31 1.21 -5.62
C SER A 42 0.69 0.42 -4.47
N VAL A 43 0.54 1.05 -3.31
CA VAL A 43 0.15 0.35 -2.07
C VAL A 43 -1.35 0.47 -1.76
N SER A 44 -2.04 1.49 -2.26
CA SER A 44 -3.46 1.73 -1.94
C SER A 44 -4.19 2.49 -3.05
N VAL A 45 -5.51 2.57 -2.98
CA VAL A 45 -6.39 3.27 -3.96
C VAL A 45 -7.47 4.04 -3.22
N ASP A 46 -7.82 5.23 -3.70
CA ASP A 46 -8.94 6.01 -3.15
C ASP A 46 -10.29 5.35 -3.48
N GLY A 47 -11.24 5.43 -2.54
CA GLY A 47 -12.51 4.73 -2.58
C GLY A 47 -12.45 3.32 -1.98
N PHE A 48 -11.28 2.84 -1.57
CA PHE A 48 -11.06 1.47 -1.04
C PHE A 48 -10.39 1.52 0.34
N PRO A 49 -11.16 1.81 1.42
CA PRO A 49 -10.60 1.87 2.77
C PRO A 49 -10.05 0.51 3.21
N ASN A 50 -8.95 0.51 3.97
CA ASN A 50 -8.26 -0.70 4.47
C ASN A 50 -7.79 -1.67 3.38
N HIS A 51 -7.80 -1.26 2.12
CA HIS A 51 -7.32 -2.07 1.01
C HIS A 51 -5.87 -1.73 0.69
N PHE A 52 -4.99 -2.70 0.90
CA PHE A 52 -3.57 -2.61 0.58
C PHE A 52 -3.19 -3.62 -0.50
N MET A 53 -2.26 -3.25 -1.37
CA MET A 53 -1.73 -4.11 -2.42
C MET A 53 -0.21 -4.18 -2.34
N MET A 54 0.33 -5.34 -2.68
CA MET A 54 1.75 -5.50 -3.02
C MET A 54 1.88 -5.53 -4.53
N LEU A 55 2.92 -4.87 -5.04
CA LEU A 55 3.19 -4.75 -6.48
C LEU A 55 1.98 -4.25 -7.28
N GLY A 56 1.22 -3.30 -6.71
CA GLY A 56 0.18 -2.60 -7.46
C GLY A 56 0.76 -1.76 -8.60
N PHE A 57 -0.11 -1.09 -9.36
CA PHE A 57 0.33 -0.19 -10.42
C PHE A 57 1.29 0.88 -9.91
N ASN A 58 2.28 1.19 -10.74
CA ASN A 58 3.44 2.02 -10.40
C ASN A 58 4.19 1.48 -9.18
N GLY A 59 4.39 0.15 -9.10
CA GLY A 59 5.09 -0.54 -7.99
C GLY A 59 6.28 -1.40 -8.44
N GLY A 60 6.54 -1.50 -9.74
CA GLY A 60 7.68 -2.22 -10.31
C GLY A 60 8.95 -1.37 -10.38
N THR A 61 10.07 -2.04 -10.65
CA THR A 61 11.36 -1.38 -10.85
C THR A 61 11.79 -1.40 -12.32
N GLY A 62 12.40 -0.31 -12.76
CA GLY A 62 13.09 -0.25 -14.06
C GLY A 62 14.51 -0.82 -13.98
N SER A 63 15.09 -0.86 -12.78
CA SER A 63 16.43 -1.41 -12.51
C SER A 63 16.61 -1.79 -11.04
N GLY A 64 17.31 -2.89 -10.77
CA GLY A 64 17.54 -3.38 -9.40
C GLY A 64 16.54 -4.46 -8.96
N SER A 65 16.43 -4.66 -7.65
CA SER A 65 15.72 -5.81 -7.06
C SER A 65 14.24 -5.54 -6.85
N LEU A 66 13.39 -6.33 -7.51
CA LEU A 66 11.95 -6.34 -7.25
C LEU A 66 11.64 -6.82 -5.83
N THR A 67 12.42 -7.79 -5.32
CA THR A 67 12.26 -8.33 -3.96
C THR A 67 12.41 -7.24 -2.91
N SER A 68 13.37 -6.33 -3.08
CA SER A 68 13.57 -5.23 -2.13
C SER A 68 12.39 -4.25 -2.10
N ILE A 69 11.68 -4.07 -3.22
CA ILE A 69 10.44 -3.28 -3.24
C ILE A 69 9.33 -4.02 -2.51
N LEU A 70 9.19 -5.32 -2.74
CA LEU A 70 8.17 -6.14 -2.06
C LEU A 70 8.38 -6.16 -0.55
N GLU A 71 9.62 -6.29 -0.07
CA GLU A 71 9.97 -6.21 1.34
C GLU A 71 9.60 -4.84 1.94
N ALA A 72 9.98 -3.75 1.26
CA ALA A 72 9.64 -2.40 1.70
C ALA A 72 8.12 -2.14 1.73
N GLN A 73 7.38 -2.64 0.73
CA GLN A 73 5.92 -2.56 0.69
C GLN A 73 5.29 -3.38 1.81
N GLY A 74 5.74 -4.63 2.01
CA GLY A 74 5.27 -5.49 3.09
C GLY A 74 5.48 -4.85 4.46
N ASP A 75 6.68 -4.34 4.74
CA ASP A 75 6.99 -3.62 5.97
C ASP A 75 6.11 -2.38 6.15
N TYR A 76 5.86 -1.64 5.08
CA TYR A 76 4.99 -0.47 5.12
C TYR A 76 3.54 -0.86 5.42
N ILE A 77 3.01 -1.91 4.78
CA ILE A 77 1.66 -2.41 5.05
C ILE A 77 1.54 -2.87 6.51
N VAL A 78 2.55 -3.58 7.04
CA VAL A 78 2.59 -3.96 8.46
C VAL A 78 2.59 -2.73 9.38
N LYS A 79 3.31 -1.66 9.03
CA LYS A 79 3.26 -0.39 9.78
C LYS A 79 1.86 0.25 9.72
N CYS A 80 1.20 0.23 8.56
CA CYS A 80 -0.17 0.70 8.41
C CYS A 80 -1.14 -0.08 9.30
N LEU A 81 -1.09 -1.42 9.25
CA LEU A 81 -1.93 -2.28 10.08
C LEU A 81 -1.71 -2.05 11.58
N ARG A 82 -0.44 -1.94 12.02
CA ARG A 82 -0.11 -1.62 13.40
C ARG A 82 -0.64 -0.25 13.81
N LYS A 83 -0.56 0.75 12.93
CA LYS A 83 -1.11 2.09 13.17
C LYS A 83 -2.63 2.03 13.35
N ILE A 84 -3.34 1.38 12.42
CA ILE A 84 -4.81 1.22 12.49
C ILE A 84 -5.22 0.57 13.81
N GLN A 85 -4.55 -0.53 14.19
CA GLN A 85 -4.86 -1.27 15.41
C GLN A 85 -4.52 -0.49 16.69
N LYS A 86 -3.31 0.08 16.79
CA LYS A 86 -2.85 0.77 18.00
C LYS A 86 -3.55 2.11 18.21
N GLU A 87 -3.80 2.84 17.14
CA GLU A 87 -4.40 4.17 17.20
C GLU A 87 -5.93 4.15 17.07
N ARG A 88 -6.52 2.95 17.00
CA ARG A 88 -7.97 2.71 17.02
C ARG A 88 -8.70 3.41 15.87
N TYR A 89 -8.15 3.27 14.68
CA TYR A 89 -8.81 3.68 13.45
C TYR A 89 -9.72 2.56 12.91
N LEU A 90 -10.89 2.95 12.42
CA LEU A 90 -11.80 2.07 11.68
C LEU A 90 -11.32 1.88 10.25
N THR A 91 -10.90 2.99 9.62
CA THR A 91 -10.42 2.98 8.24
C THR A 91 -9.16 3.80 8.06
N MET A 92 -8.34 3.38 7.10
CA MET A 92 -7.23 4.12 6.54
C MET A 92 -7.37 4.11 5.00
N GLU A 93 -7.37 5.30 4.39
CA GLU A 93 -7.61 5.46 2.95
C GLU A 93 -6.78 6.63 2.41
N PRO A 94 -6.11 6.51 1.25
CA PRO A 94 -5.37 7.63 0.69
C PRO A 94 -6.34 8.75 0.29
N LYS A 95 -5.91 10.00 0.49
CA LYS A 95 -6.66 11.17 0.00
C LYS A 95 -6.82 11.09 -1.52
N ILE A 96 -8.03 11.26 -2.03
CA ILE A 96 -8.34 11.28 -3.48
C ILE A 96 -7.39 12.22 -4.25
N LYS A 97 -7.14 13.41 -3.69
CA LYS A 97 -6.23 14.38 -4.28
C LYS A 97 -4.82 13.83 -4.46
N LEU A 98 -4.32 13.05 -3.51
CA LEU A 98 -2.94 12.54 -3.53
C LEU A 98 -2.77 11.39 -4.54
N VAL A 99 -3.81 10.57 -4.76
CA VAL A 99 -3.83 9.60 -5.86
C VAL A 99 -3.73 10.31 -7.22
N LYS A 100 -4.53 11.37 -7.41
CA LYS A 100 -4.53 12.17 -8.65
C LYS A 100 -3.22 12.92 -8.86
N ASP A 101 -2.70 13.58 -7.81
CA ASP A 101 -1.45 14.32 -7.89
C ASP A 101 -0.28 13.38 -8.22
N PHE A 102 -0.25 12.18 -7.63
CA PHE A 102 0.75 11.18 -7.97
C PHE A 102 0.63 10.67 -9.41
N SER A 103 -0.59 10.47 -9.90
CA SER A 103 -0.88 10.14 -11.30
C SER A 103 -0.32 11.18 -12.27
N VAL A 104 -0.51 12.47 -11.97
CA VAL A 104 0.07 13.59 -12.74
C VAL A 104 1.58 13.60 -12.62
N PHE A 105 2.12 13.42 -11.42
CA PHE A 105 3.57 13.37 -11.18
C PHE A 105 4.25 12.30 -12.04
N ILE A 106 3.68 11.09 -12.12
CA ILE A 106 4.21 10.00 -12.95
C ILE A 106 4.21 10.38 -14.42
N GLN A 107 3.11 10.94 -14.92
CA GLN A 107 3.01 11.36 -16.31
C GLN A 107 4.07 12.41 -16.64
N THR A 108 4.29 13.40 -15.77
CA THR A 108 5.31 14.43 -15.97
C THR A 108 6.73 13.87 -15.82
N TYR A 109 6.99 13.02 -14.83
CA TYR A 109 8.32 12.48 -14.55
C TYR A 109 8.84 11.65 -15.73
N PHE A 110 8.01 10.77 -16.29
CA PHE A 110 8.46 9.85 -17.33
C PHE A 110 8.52 10.46 -18.73
N GLN A 111 7.92 11.63 -18.98
CA GLN A 111 7.89 12.29 -20.28
C GLN A 111 9.27 12.41 -20.95
N ASN A 112 10.31 12.69 -20.16
CA ASN A 112 11.68 12.90 -20.66
C ASN A 112 12.61 11.71 -20.39
N THR A 113 12.05 10.52 -20.21
CA THR A 113 12.82 9.29 -19.92
C THR A 113 12.71 8.31 -21.08
N VAL A 114 13.64 7.35 -21.15
CA VAL A 114 13.61 6.26 -22.14
C VAL A 114 12.33 5.41 -22.09
N TYR A 115 11.59 5.45 -20.97
CA TYR A 115 10.36 4.69 -20.79
C TYR A 115 9.17 5.25 -21.58
N MET A 116 9.28 6.46 -22.13
CA MET A 116 8.30 7.10 -23.02
C MET A 116 8.80 7.22 -24.47
N ASP A 117 9.94 6.61 -24.80
CA ASP A 117 10.42 6.54 -26.17
C ASP A 117 9.50 5.65 -27.04
N SER A 118 9.75 5.63 -28.35
CA SER A 118 8.97 4.92 -29.37
C SER A 118 8.93 3.38 -29.22
N CYS A 119 9.61 2.81 -28.22
CA CYS A 119 9.64 1.38 -27.96
C CYS A 119 8.34 0.90 -27.29
N LYS A 120 7.73 -0.17 -27.83
CA LYS A 120 6.61 -0.84 -27.17
C LYS A 120 7.13 -1.65 -25.98
N SER A 121 6.74 -1.24 -24.78
CA SER A 121 7.11 -1.90 -23.53
C SER A 121 5.87 -2.17 -22.68
N TRP A 122 5.88 -3.28 -21.94
CA TRP A 122 4.86 -3.59 -20.95
C TRP A 122 4.84 -2.59 -19.77
N TYR A 123 5.87 -1.76 -19.62
CA TYR A 123 5.89 -0.67 -18.63
C TYR A 123 4.90 0.45 -18.95
N CYS A 124 4.51 0.58 -20.22
CA CYS A 124 3.66 1.64 -20.73
C CYS A 124 2.36 1.05 -21.26
N SER A 125 1.25 1.69 -20.91
CA SER A 125 -0.06 1.38 -21.46
C SER A 125 -0.49 2.50 -22.40
N THR A 126 -1.05 2.15 -23.55
CA THR A 126 -1.62 3.11 -24.50
C THR A 126 -3.12 2.86 -24.63
N VAL A 127 -3.92 3.86 -24.32
CA VAL A 127 -5.38 3.85 -24.48
C VAL A 127 -5.77 5.11 -25.22
N ASP A 128 -6.55 4.98 -26.29
CA ASP A 128 -7.05 6.08 -27.12
C ASP A 128 -5.96 7.09 -27.56
N GLY A 129 -4.77 6.57 -27.92
CA GLY A 129 -3.63 7.38 -28.36
C GLY A 129 -2.84 8.06 -27.24
N THR A 130 -3.27 7.92 -25.98
CA THR A 130 -2.54 8.42 -24.81
C THR A 130 -1.68 7.31 -24.21
N SER A 131 -0.38 7.54 -24.06
CA SER A 131 0.56 6.60 -23.46
C SER A 131 0.92 7.00 -22.03
N ARG A 132 0.92 6.04 -21.10
CA ARG A 132 1.26 6.27 -19.69
C ARG A 132 2.10 5.13 -19.14
N VAL A 133 3.19 5.48 -18.44
CA VAL A 133 3.94 4.52 -17.61
C VAL A 133 3.09 4.10 -16.42
N THR A 134 2.73 2.82 -16.38
CA THR A 134 1.86 2.22 -15.35
C THR A 134 2.57 1.20 -14.48
N ALA A 135 3.79 0.79 -14.83
CA ALA A 135 4.52 -0.21 -14.07
C ALA A 135 5.52 0.37 -13.07
N LEU A 136 6.13 1.52 -13.35
CA LEU A 136 7.33 1.98 -12.64
C LEU A 136 7.03 2.97 -11.50
N TRP A 137 7.84 2.87 -10.44
CA TRP A 137 7.67 3.55 -9.16
C TRP A 137 8.89 4.40 -8.76
N PRO A 138 8.75 5.72 -8.51
CA PRO A 138 9.87 6.55 -8.05
C PRO A 138 9.77 7.05 -6.60
N GLY A 139 8.78 6.66 -5.79
CA GLY A 139 8.43 7.39 -4.55
C GLY A 139 8.51 6.61 -3.24
N THR A 140 8.06 7.25 -2.15
CA THR A 140 7.76 6.62 -0.86
C THR A 140 6.53 7.29 -0.20
N PRO A 141 5.68 6.53 0.52
CA PRO A 141 4.47 7.06 1.16
C PRO A 141 4.70 7.84 2.44
N ARG A 142 3.74 8.73 2.76
CA ARG A 142 3.72 9.55 3.98
C ARG A 142 2.40 9.40 4.73
N TRP A 143 2.43 9.55 6.05
CA TRP A 143 1.26 9.35 6.90
C TRP A 143 0.17 10.42 6.71
N GLU A 144 0.59 11.63 6.36
CA GLU A 144 -0.27 12.81 6.16
C GLU A 144 -1.10 12.73 4.89
N ASP A 145 -0.77 11.82 3.97
CA ASP A 145 -1.45 11.65 2.70
C ASP A 145 -2.71 10.77 2.83
N PHE A 146 -2.99 10.23 4.02
CA PHE A 146 -4.15 9.41 4.34
C PHE A 146 -5.24 10.17 5.10
N ILE A 147 -6.47 9.69 4.94
CA ILE A 147 -7.64 9.98 5.76
C ILE A 147 -7.83 8.80 6.71
N TYR A 148 -8.16 9.11 7.96
CA TYR A 148 -8.40 8.10 8.98
C TYR A 148 -9.77 8.35 9.61
N GLU A 149 -10.62 7.32 9.65
CA GLU A 149 -11.85 7.35 10.46
C GLU A 149 -11.55 6.69 11.80
N ARG A 150 -11.87 7.37 12.90
CA ARG A 150 -11.61 6.86 14.26
C ARG A 150 -12.79 6.04 14.77
N VAL A 151 -12.49 5.05 15.61
CA VAL A 151 -13.51 4.32 16.38
C VAL A 151 -14.05 5.20 17.50
N ASP A 152 -13.16 5.94 18.18
CA ASP A 152 -13.52 6.78 19.33
C ASP A 152 -13.45 8.27 18.96
N GLU A 153 -14.30 9.08 19.59
CA GLU A 153 -14.22 10.56 19.50
C GLU A 153 -12.95 11.11 20.18
N ASN A 154 -12.41 10.38 21.16
CA ASN A 154 -11.23 10.79 21.90
C ASN A 154 -9.97 10.69 21.04
N ALA A 155 -9.37 11.84 20.69
CA ALA A 155 -8.13 11.92 19.93
C ALA A 155 -6.95 11.18 20.58
N PHE A 156 -6.95 11.00 21.90
CA PHE A 156 -5.91 10.35 22.68
C PHE A 156 -6.16 8.86 22.95
N SER A 157 -7.18 8.24 22.36
CA SER A 157 -7.48 6.82 22.59
C SER A 157 -6.32 5.86 22.21
N TRP A 158 -5.39 6.32 21.36
CA TRP A 158 -4.17 5.60 21.01
C TRP A 158 -3.18 5.41 22.18
N PHE A 159 -3.27 6.23 23.24
CA PHE A 159 -2.50 6.03 24.48
C PHE A 159 -3.01 4.83 25.30
N GLY A 160 -4.15 4.25 24.93
CA GLY A 160 -4.84 3.26 25.74
C GLY A 160 -5.27 3.84 27.08
N ASN A 161 -5.10 3.07 28.15
CA ASN A 161 -5.41 3.49 29.52
C ASN A 161 -4.17 3.94 30.31
N GLY A 162 -3.03 4.17 29.63
CA GLY A 162 -1.78 4.58 30.27
C GLY A 162 -1.11 3.52 31.16
N SER A 163 -1.60 2.28 31.17
CA SER A 163 -1.07 1.18 31.98
C SER A 163 -0.67 -0.01 31.10
N SER A 164 0.43 -0.68 31.45
CA SER A 164 0.82 -1.95 30.83
C SER A 164 0.14 -3.13 31.51
N MET A 165 0.16 -4.31 30.86
CA MET A 165 -0.31 -5.56 31.47
C MET A 165 0.40 -5.88 32.79
N THR A 166 1.67 -5.47 32.95
CA THR A 166 2.42 -5.64 34.20
C THR A 166 1.85 -4.83 35.37
N ASN A 167 1.07 -3.78 35.07
CA ASN A 167 0.38 -2.96 36.09
C ASN A 167 -1.04 -3.47 36.37
N SER A 168 -1.47 -4.56 35.71
CA SER A 168 -2.78 -5.15 35.94
C SER A 168 -2.85 -5.76 37.34
N VAL A 169 -3.90 -5.43 38.10
CA VAL A 169 -4.12 -5.98 39.44
C VAL A 169 -4.38 -7.49 39.41
N GLU A 170 -4.94 -8.01 38.32
CA GLU A 170 -5.32 -9.44 38.21
C GLU A 170 -4.19 -10.34 37.68
N LEU A 171 -3.34 -9.81 36.79
CA LEU A 171 -2.38 -10.62 36.00
C LEU A 171 -0.97 -10.02 35.93
N GLY A 172 -0.76 -8.84 36.51
CA GLY A 172 0.47 -8.08 36.39
C GLY A 172 1.42 -8.29 37.56
N ASP A 173 2.70 -8.45 37.26
CA ASP A 173 3.78 -8.27 38.24
C ASP A 173 4.57 -7.00 37.89
N PRO A 174 4.39 -5.89 38.65
CA PRO A 174 5.13 -4.65 38.39
C PRO A 174 6.62 -4.77 38.70
N ALA A 175 7.04 -5.83 39.38
CA ALA A 175 8.41 -6.13 39.78
C ALA A 175 8.93 -7.42 39.15
N TRP A 176 8.41 -7.85 37.98
CA TRP A 176 8.77 -9.12 37.32
C TRP A 176 10.28 -9.32 37.07
N TYR A 177 11.04 -8.22 37.02
CA TYR A 177 12.49 -8.20 36.82
C TYR A 177 13.29 -8.35 38.12
N LEU A 178 12.64 -8.28 39.29
CA LEU A 178 13.26 -8.53 40.58
C LEU A 178 13.21 -10.03 40.90
N GLU A 179 14.38 -10.68 40.91
CA GLU A 179 14.45 -12.06 41.38
C GLU A 179 14.16 -12.12 42.89
N PRO A 180 13.26 -13.02 43.35
CA PRO A 180 12.95 -13.16 44.77
C PRO A 180 14.18 -13.47 45.65
N SER A 181 15.22 -14.06 45.07
CA SER A 181 16.51 -14.36 45.70
C SER A 181 17.33 -13.10 46.02
N GLN A 182 17.11 -12.01 45.30
CA GLN A 182 17.87 -10.76 45.41
C GLN A 182 17.12 -9.65 46.16
N VAL A 183 15.86 -9.91 46.55
CA VAL A 183 15.05 -8.97 47.33
C VAL A 183 15.20 -9.29 48.82
N SER A 184 15.92 -8.43 49.55
CA SER A 184 15.92 -8.45 51.02
C SER A 184 14.55 -8.04 51.53
N LYS A 185 13.80 -8.98 52.11
CA LYS A 185 12.51 -8.69 52.75
C LYS A 185 12.76 -8.18 54.18
N PRO A 186 12.12 -7.07 54.60
CA PRO A 186 12.17 -6.61 55.98
C PRO A 186 11.49 -7.58 56.95
#